data_AF-A0A226DTB8-F1
#
_entry.id   AF-A0A226DTB8-F1
#
_cell.length_a   1.000
_cell.length_b   1.000
_cell.length_c   1.000
_cell.angle_alpha   90.00
_cell.angle_beta   90.00
_cell.angle_gamma   90.00
#
_symmetry.space_group_name_H-M   'P 1'
#
loop_
_entity.id
_entity.type
_entity.pdbx_description
1 polymer ?
#
loop_
_entity_poly.entity_id
_entity_poly.type
_entity_poly.pdbx_seq_one_letter_code
_entity_poly.pdbx_strand_id
1 'polypeptide(L)'
;MLPKFVKSVLQKQADRRQNGDEEREIAPTFSTIREQGVGYESQLKYLQDNVITPFLNRVVYQNSGQAEEKVPQGAILYGTNKDRISLIARAVANELSFQSGGDYVHYIEGKKILFVKSKPLDMFAKPSERVRAAMETAFEKAKGYDPAVIFLPDFGYYAGYRTLELLAQKMAQTQRKTLVIGSVKDKSKTEEILWRTHTLLKFLQIPNFLTTQARLEVLHAFTSKWGYLPDADDLRFVADMTLPPFGEERGTEEDLKTVAKFAYRRAVRGCKRVRDSVTPTSLTGHGYTLDPNPPSNSRTIGNFAQATKETRMLQREIIEKKICNEMVVTNPEQVLDKIKSFCTHGNINLLEVRDEWCEDEKNIDITIKIRLPMKKINEEA
;
A
#
# COMPACT_ATOMS: atom_id res chain seq x y z
N MET A 1 17.83 -21.55 6.52
CA MET A 1 18.01 -22.94 6.06
C MET A 1 16.72 -23.40 5.40
N LEU A 2 16.71 -23.63 4.08
CA LEU A 2 15.53 -24.13 3.40
C LEU A 2 15.15 -25.54 3.91
N PRO A 3 13.87 -25.83 4.17
CA PRO A 3 13.42 -27.16 4.60
C PRO A 3 13.88 -28.26 3.64
N LYS A 4 14.21 -29.45 4.16
CA LYS A 4 14.69 -30.61 3.36
C LYS A 4 13.74 -30.95 2.20
N PHE A 5 12.43 -30.78 2.41
CA PHE A 5 11.41 -30.96 1.37
C PHE A 5 11.59 -29.98 0.21
N VAL A 6 11.76 -28.68 0.50
CA VAL A 6 11.98 -27.62 -0.49
C VAL A 6 13.25 -27.92 -1.30
N LYS A 7 14.34 -28.36 -0.64
CA LYS A 7 15.55 -28.80 -1.33
C LYS A 7 15.30 -29.97 -2.27
N SER A 8 14.53 -30.98 -1.86
CA SER A 8 14.24 -32.16 -2.70
C SER A 8 13.38 -31.83 -3.92
N VAL A 9 12.43 -30.91 -3.80
CA VAL A 9 11.59 -30.49 -4.93
C VAL A 9 12.37 -29.56 -5.86
N LEU A 10 13.19 -28.66 -5.31
CA LEU A 10 14.14 -27.86 -6.10
C LEU A 10 15.12 -28.77 -6.85
N GLN A 11 15.57 -29.87 -6.26
CA GLN A 11 16.42 -30.87 -6.89
C GLN A 11 15.66 -31.62 -8.01
N LYS A 12 14.44 -32.11 -7.78
CA LYS A 12 13.62 -32.74 -8.83
C LYS A 12 13.31 -31.80 -9.99
N GLN A 13 13.07 -30.52 -9.70
CA GLN A 13 12.93 -29.51 -10.74
C GLN A 13 14.27 -29.29 -11.44
N ALA A 14 15.41 -29.29 -10.73
CA ALA A 14 16.75 -29.16 -11.30
C ALA A 14 17.16 -30.33 -12.19
N ASP A 15 16.81 -31.56 -11.82
CA ASP A 15 17.10 -32.75 -12.63
C ASP A 15 16.26 -32.74 -13.94
N ARG A 16 15.05 -32.18 -13.90
CA ARG A 16 14.23 -31.92 -15.11
C ARG A 16 14.71 -30.71 -15.94
N ARG A 17 15.59 -29.85 -15.39
CA ARG A 17 16.21 -28.68 -16.07
C ARG A 17 17.38 -29.07 -17.00
N GLN A 18 17.86 -30.32 -16.97
CA GLN A 18 18.99 -30.75 -17.82
C GLN A 18 18.62 -30.94 -19.31
N ASN A 19 17.35 -30.87 -19.70
CA ASN A 19 16.90 -31.08 -21.08
C ASN A 19 16.83 -29.80 -21.95
N GLY A 20 17.61 -28.77 -21.60
CA GLY A 20 17.86 -27.61 -22.46
C GLY A 20 16.83 -26.49 -22.32
N ASP A 21 17.17 -25.50 -21.49
CA ASP A 21 17.02 -24.07 -21.81
C ASP A 21 17.51 -23.22 -20.62
N GLU A 22 18.56 -22.44 -20.90
CA GLU A 22 19.01 -21.21 -20.21
C GLU A 22 19.36 -21.29 -18.70
N GLU A 23 20.65 -21.09 -18.40
CA GLU A 23 21.19 -20.68 -17.09
C GLU A 23 20.33 -19.58 -16.45
N ARG A 24 19.50 -19.90 -15.45
CA ARG A 24 18.66 -18.87 -14.80
C ARG A 24 18.46 -19.13 -13.31
N GLU A 25 18.75 -18.07 -12.55
CA GLU A 25 18.23 -17.64 -11.24
C GLU A 25 17.26 -18.59 -10.52
N ILE A 26 17.50 -18.81 -9.22
CA ILE A 26 16.61 -19.55 -8.32
C ILE A 26 15.17 -19.05 -8.51
N ALA A 27 14.29 -19.94 -8.96
CA ALA A 27 12.90 -19.59 -9.26
C ALA A 27 12.21 -19.04 -7.99
N PRO A 28 11.56 -17.87 -8.07
CA PRO A 28 11.04 -17.20 -6.89
C PRO A 28 9.88 -18.00 -6.28
N THR A 29 9.87 -18.14 -4.96
CA THR A 29 8.79 -18.72 -4.15
C THR A 29 8.37 -17.74 -3.07
N PHE A 30 7.25 -17.99 -2.40
CA PHE A 30 6.84 -17.16 -1.26
C PHE A 30 7.88 -17.21 -0.14
N SER A 31 8.56 -18.34 0.08
CA SER A 31 9.65 -18.41 1.06
C SER A 31 10.82 -17.49 0.67
N THR A 32 11.25 -17.50 -0.60
CA THR A 32 12.35 -16.62 -1.04
C THR A 32 11.97 -15.13 -0.97
N ILE A 33 10.70 -14.77 -1.23
CA ILE A 33 10.23 -13.39 -1.10
C ILE A 33 10.21 -12.97 0.37
N ARG A 34 9.83 -13.86 1.30
CA ARG A 34 9.89 -13.60 2.75
C ARG A 34 11.32 -13.41 3.23
N GLU A 35 12.25 -14.24 2.73
CA GLU A 35 13.68 -14.14 3.08
C GLU A 35 14.29 -12.80 2.63
N GLN A 36 13.74 -12.13 1.61
CA GLN A 36 14.14 -10.78 1.22
C GLN A 36 13.67 -9.68 2.22
N GLY A 37 12.83 -10.01 3.20
CA GLY A 37 12.43 -9.09 4.27
C GLY A 37 11.51 -7.94 3.85
N VAL A 38 10.90 -7.99 2.66
CA VAL A 38 10.23 -6.84 2.02
C VAL A 38 8.78 -6.61 2.50
N GLY A 39 8.35 -7.20 3.62
CA GLY A 39 7.05 -6.88 4.26
C GLY A 39 5.79 -7.43 3.58
N TYR A 40 5.88 -8.29 2.55
CA TYR A 40 4.72 -8.79 1.79
C TYR A 40 3.89 -9.89 2.49
N GLU A 41 4.05 -10.11 3.80
CA GLU A 41 3.48 -11.31 4.47
C GLU A 41 1.96 -11.40 4.33
N SER A 42 1.25 -10.28 4.47
CA SER A 42 -0.20 -10.24 4.32
C SER A 42 -0.65 -10.53 2.89
N GLN A 43 0.07 -10.02 1.88
CA GLN A 43 -0.21 -10.28 0.47
C GLN A 43 0.05 -11.74 0.10
N LEU A 44 1.18 -12.30 0.53
CA LEU A 44 1.54 -13.70 0.27
C LEU A 44 0.55 -14.65 0.96
N LYS A 45 0.18 -14.36 2.20
CA LYS A 45 -0.86 -15.11 2.92
C LYS A 45 -2.21 -15.02 2.20
N TYR A 46 -2.61 -13.82 1.77
CA TYR A 46 -3.86 -13.65 1.02
C TYR A 46 -3.87 -14.51 -0.25
N LEU A 47 -2.79 -14.51 -1.04
CA LEU A 47 -2.67 -15.35 -2.24
C LEU A 47 -2.71 -16.83 -1.91
N GLN A 48 -2.05 -17.24 -0.83
CA GLN A 48 -2.09 -18.63 -0.36
C GLN A 48 -3.52 -19.06 -0.03
N ASP A 49 -4.21 -18.27 0.78
CA ASP A 49 -5.52 -18.64 1.35
C ASP A 49 -6.66 -18.49 0.33
N ASN A 50 -6.60 -17.48 -0.53
CA ASN A 50 -7.73 -17.10 -1.41
C ASN A 50 -7.52 -17.45 -2.88
N VAL A 51 -6.30 -17.81 -3.30
CA VAL A 51 -5.98 -18.10 -4.71
C VAL A 51 -5.40 -19.50 -4.86
N ILE A 52 -4.25 -19.77 -4.26
CA ILE A 52 -3.51 -21.03 -4.43
C ILE A 52 -4.28 -22.20 -3.83
N THR A 53 -4.61 -22.12 -2.54
CA THR A 53 -5.27 -23.23 -1.82
C THR A 53 -6.62 -23.59 -2.46
N PRO A 54 -7.51 -22.63 -2.79
CA PRO A 54 -8.77 -22.97 -3.42
C PRO A 54 -8.60 -23.57 -4.83
N PHE A 55 -7.62 -23.07 -5.60
CA PHE A 55 -7.33 -23.58 -6.93
C PHE A 55 -6.74 -25.00 -6.90
N LEU A 56 -5.86 -25.32 -5.96
CA LEU A 56 -5.37 -26.70 -5.80
C LEU A 56 -6.49 -27.66 -5.42
N ASN A 57 -7.39 -27.23 -4.54
CA ASN A 57 -8.52 -28.01 -4.05
C ASN A 57 -9.77 -27.91 -4.94
N ARG A 58 -9.64 -27.42 -6.18
CA ARG A 58 -10.75 -27.20 -7.12
C ARG A 58 -11.67 -28.41 -7.33
N VAL A 59 -11.12 -29.63 -7.33
CA VAL A 59 -11.89 -30.88 -7.47
C VAL A 59 -12.79 -31.10 -6.25
N VAL A 60 -12.31 -30.79 -5.05
CA VAL A 60 -13.09 -30.90 -3.81
C VAL A 60 -14.26 -29.92 -3.83
N TYR A 61 -14.01 -28.65 -4.17
CA TYR A 61 -15.06 -27.64 -4.28
C TYR A 61 -16.04 -27.94 -5.41
N GLN A 62 -15.59 -28.60 -6.48
CA GLN A 62 -16.49 -29.06 -7.54
C GLN A 62 -17.44 -30.13 -7.03
N ASN A 63 -16.91 -31.13 -6.33
CA ASN A 63 -17.72 -32.22 -5.79
C ASN A 63 -18.73 -31.75 -4.72
N SER A 64 -18.42 -30.66 -4.01
CA SER A 64 -19.34 -30.04 -3.06
C SER A 64 -20.29 -29.00 -3.67
N GLY A 65 -20.21 -28.74 -4.98
CA GLY A 65 -21.02 -27.71 -5.65
C GLY A 65 -20.63 -26.26 -5.32
N GLN A 66 -19.49 -26.04 -4.68
CA GLN A 66 -19.00 -24.73 -4.23
C GLN A 66 -17.93 -24.12 -5.15
N ALA A 67 -17.63 -24.76 -6.27
CA ALA A 67 -16.53 -24.34 -7.15
C ALA A 67 -16.68 -22.90 -7.67
N GLU A 68 -17.90 -22.48 -8.03
CA GLU A 68 -18.13 -21.13 -8.57
C GLU A 68 -17.90 -20.02 -7.55
N GLU A 69 -18.14 -20.31 -6.27
CA GLU A 69 -17.96 -19.34 -5.18
C GLU A 69 -16.53 -19.34 -4.64
N LYS A 70 -15.93 -20.53 -4.47
CA LYS A 70 -14.67 -20.69 -3.73
C LYS A 70 -13.44 -20.72 -4.62
N VAL A 71 -13.55 -21.21 -5.87
CA VAL A 71 -12.39 -21.39 -6.74
C VAL A 71 -12.24 -20.17 -7.65
N PRO A 72 -11.23 -19.31 -7.43
CA PRO A 72 -11.01 -18.19 -8.31
C PRO A 72 -10.50 -18.69 -9.67
N GLN A 73 -10.91 -17.99 -10.73
CA GLN A 73 -10.33 -18.18 -12.06
C GLN A 73 -9.06 -17.34 -12.24
N GLY A 74 -8.83 -16.39 -11.34
CA GLY A 74 -7.67 -15.52 -11.42
C GLY A 74 -7.53 -14.51 -10.29
N ALA A 75 -6.46 -13.73 -10.38
CA ALA A 75 -6.19 -12.61 -9.49
C ALA A 75 -5.70 -11.38 -10.26
N ILE A 76 -6.12 -10.19 -9.84
CA ILE A 76 -5.62 -8.91 -10.30
C ILE A 76 -4.73 -8.31 -9.21
N LEU A 77 -3.45 -8.20 -9.53
CA LEU A 77 -2.44 -7.58 -8.68
C LEU A 77 -2.33 -6.10 -9.06
N TYR A 78 -2.66 -5.18 -8.15
CA TYR A 78 -2.62 -3.75 -8.44
C TYR A 78 -1.56 -3.01 -7.64
N GLY A 79 -0.84 -2.11 -8.31
CA GLY A 79 0.24 -1.32 -7.71
C GLY A 79 1.19 -0.75 -8.76
N THR A 80 2.13 0.09 -8.32
CA THR A 80 3.06 0.78 -9.22
C THR A 80 4.33 -0.03 -9.51
N ASN A 81 4.69 -0.98 -8.63
CA ASN A 81 5.93 -1.76 -8.75
C ASN A 81 5.74 -2.99 -9.68
N LYS A 82 5.96 -2.78 -10.97
CA LYS A 82 5.78 -3.83 -12.01
C LYS A 82 6.69 -5.05 -11.80
N ASP A 83 7.91 -4.84 -11.33
CA ASP A 83 8.89 -5.91 -11.15
C ASP A 83 8.49 -6.79 -9.97
N ARG A 84 8.06 -6.20 -8.86
CA ARG A 84 7.53 -6.95 -7.70
C ARG A 84 6.26 -7.70 -8.03
N ILE A 85 5.34 -7.10 -8.81
CA ILE A 85 4.14 -7.81 -9.25
C ILE A 85 4.50 -9.02 -10.12
N SER A 86 5.43 -8.86 -11.06
CA SER A 86 5.89 -9.96 -11.92
C SER A 86 6.59 -11.06 -11.13
N LEU A 87 7.40 -10.69 -10.12
CA LEU A 87 8.04 -11.61 -9.19
C LEU A 87 7.00 -12.43 -8.41
N ILE A 88 5.99 -11.77 -7.85
CA ILE A 88 4.91 -12.42 -7.10
C ILE A 88 4.07 -13.33 -8.00
N ALA A 89 3.73 -12.90 -9.21
CA ALA A 89 2.98 -13.71 -10.17
C ALA A 89 3.74 -15.01 -10.54
N ARG A 90 5.06 -14.91 -10.75
CA ARG A 90 5.91 -16.08 -10.99
C ARG A 90 6.00 -16.96 -9.74
N ALA A 91 6.07 -16.37 -8.55
CA ALA A 91 6.07 -17.11 -7.31
C ALA A 91 4.77 -17.90 -7.08
N VAL A 92 3.59 -17.37 -7.46
CA VAL A 92 2.31 -18.10 -7.41
C VAL A 92 2.38 -19.38 -8.25
N ALA A 93 2.91 -19.32 -9.47
CA ALA A 93 3.06 -20.51 -10.32
C ALA A 93 3.99 -21.56 -9.71
N ASN A 94 5.09 -21.11 -9.10
CA ASN A 94 6.01 -22.01 -8.41
C ASN A 94 5.38 -22.63 -7.17
N GLU A 95 4.66 -21.86 -6.35
CA GLU A 95 3.94 -22.38 -5.18
C GLU A 95 2.89 -23.42 -5.58
N LEU A 96 2.14 -23.19 -6.66
CA LEU A 96 1.23 -24.21 -7.21
C LEU A 96 1.97 -25.49 -7.58
N SER A 97 3.15 -25.39 -8.20
CA SER A 97 3.98 -26.55 -8.53
C SER A 97 4.47 -27.29 -7.28
N PHE A 98 4.97 -26.57 -6.28
CA PHE A 98 5.45 -27.16 -5.03
C PHE A 98 4.35 -27.89 -4.28
N GLN A 99 3.17 -27.28 -4.18
CA GLN A 99 2.05 -27.81 -3.40
C GLN A 99 1.27 -28.90 -4.15
N SER A 100 1.44 -29.00 -5.48
CA SER A 100 0.93 -30.13 -6.29
C SER A 100 1.87 -31.34 -6.29
N GLY A 101 2.74 -31.50 -5.28
CA GLY A 101 3.68 -32.62 -5.22
C GLY A 101 4.88 -32.51 -6.18
N GLY A 102 5.13 -31.32 -6.74
CA GLY A 102 6.22 -31.07 -7.69
C GLY A 102 5.82 -31.19 -9.16
N ASP A 103 4.52 -31.34 -9.46
CA ASP A 103 4.02 -31.28 -10.83
C ASP A 103 4.32 -29.93 -11.45
N TYR A 104 4.76 -29.95 -12.71
CA TYR A 104 5.19 -28.74 -13.39
C TYR A 104 3.97 -27.88 -13.73
N VAL A 105 4.01 -26.62 -13.27
CA VAL A 105 3.01 -25.61 -13.63
C VAL A 105 3.60 -24.73 -14.71
N HIS A 106 2.98 -24.72 -15.88
CA HIS A 106 3.49 -23.91 -16.99
C HIS A 106 3.15 -22.43 -16.76
N TYR A 107 4.19 -21.59 -16.68
CA TYR A 107 4.05 -20.15 -16.54
C TYR A 107 4.15 -19.46 -17.90
N ILE A 108 3.06 -18.81 -18.30
CA ILE A 108 2.92 -18.17 -19.60
C ILE A 108 2.86 -16.66 -19.40
N GLU A 109 3.86 -15.95 -19.91
CA GLU A 109 3.89 -14.48 -19.83
C GLU A 109 3.33 -13.86 -21.11
N GLY A 110 2.15 -13.23 -21.02
CA GLY A 110 1.43 -12.65 -22.16
C GLY A 110 2.26 -11.62 -22.93
N LYS A 111 3.08 -10.83 -22.22
CA LYS A 111 4.01 -9.87 -22.84
C LYS A 111 4.98 -10.55 -23.80
N LYS A 112 5.56 -11.70 -23.44
CA LYS A 112 6.50 -12.42 -24.32
C LYS A 112 5.81 -12.91 -25.59
N ILE A 113 4.55 -13.33 -25.49
CA ILE A 113 3.77 -13.81 -26.65
C ILE A 113 3.49 -12.66 -27.63
N LEU A 114 3.19 -11.46 -27.13
CA LEU A 114 3.00 -10.27 -27.96
C LEU A 114 4.22 -9.97 -28.84
N PHE A 115 5.44 -10.22 -28.36
CA PHE A 115 6.68 -9.92 -29.10
C PHE A 115 7.18 -11.07 -29.99
N VAL A 116 6.91 -12.34 -29.65
CA VAL A 116 7.45 -13.50 -30.38
C VAL A 116 6.67 -13.80 -31.67
N LYS A 117 5.37 -13.49 -31.71
CA LYS A 117 4.53 -13.80 -32.89
C LYS A 117 4.38 -12.67 -33.90
N SER A 118 4.89 -11.47 -33.62
CA SER A 118 4.91 -10.41 -34.63
C SER A 118 5.92 -10.74 -35.73
N LYS A 119 5.49 -11.54 -36.72
CA LYS A 119 6.17 -11.62 -38.02
C LYS A 119 6.28 -10.20 -38.60
N PRO A 120 7.20 -9.92 -39.54
CA PRO A 120 7.33 -8.58 -40.14
C PRO A 120 6.02 -8.03 -40.72
N LEU A 121 5.12 -8.90 -41.19
CA LEU A 121 3.78 -8.55 -41.69
C LEU A 121 2.77 -8.13 -40.60
N ASP A 122 2.98 -8.54 -39.35
CA ASP A 122 2.11 -8.16 -38.22
C ASP A 122 2.35 -6.72 -37.74
N MET A 123 3.40 -6.04 -38.24
CA MET A 123 3.66 -4.63 -37.93
C MET A 123 2.52 -3.67 -38.36
N PHE A 124 1.63 -4.13 -39.26
CA PHE A 124 0.45 -3.38 -39.70
C PHE A 124 -0.86 -3.79 -39.01
N ALA A 125 -0.86 -4.89 -38.25
CA ALA A 125 -2.04 -5.33 -37.51
C ALA A 125 -2.43 -4.30 -36.44
N LYS A 126 -3.74 -4.07 -36.27
CA LYS A 126 -4.23 -3.14 -35.24
C LYS A 126 -3.81 -3.66 -33.85
N PRO A 127 -3.47 -2.78 -32.89
CA PRO A 127 -3.08 -3.21 -31.54
C PRO A 127 -4.07 -4.20 -30.90
N SER A 128 -5.37 -4.01 -31.11
CA SER A 128 -6.42 -4.91 -30.62
C SER A 128 -6.33 -6.33 -31.20
N GLU A 129 -5.93 -6.48 -32.46
CA GLU A 129 -5.81 -7.79 -33.13
C GLU A 129 -4.59 -8.55 -32.61
N ARG A 130 -3.47 -7.85 -32.37
CA ARG A 130 -2.28 -8.43 -31.75
C ARG A 130 -2.56 -8.93 -30.35
N VAL A 131 -3.25 -8.12 -29.55
CA VAL A 131 -3.66 -8.49 -28.19
C VAL A 131 -4.56 -9.72 -28.21
N ARG A 132 -5.53 -9.77 -29.13
CA ARG A 132 -6.42 -10.92 -29.30
C ARG A 132 -5.63 -12.20 -29.66
N ALA A 133 -4.76 -12.13 -30.67
CA ALA A 133 -3.94 -13.26 -31.11
C ALA A 133 -2.97 -13.74 -30.02
N ALA A 134 -2.40 -12.81 -29.25
CA ALA A 134 -1.55 -13.14 -28.11
C ALA A 134 -2.33 -13.85 -27.01
N MET A 135 -3.54 -13.39 -26.71
CA MET A 135 -4.42 -14.04 -25.74
C MET A 135 -4.83 -15.46 -26.19
N GLU A 136 -5.27 -15.61 -27.44
CA GLU A 136 -5.57 -16.93 -28.02
C GLU A 136 -4.37 -17.87 -27.91
N THR A 137 -3.18 -17.38 -28.28
CA THR A 137 -1.95 -18.17 -28.18
C THR A 137 -1.61 -18.54 -26.74
N ALA A 138 -1.82 -17.65 -25.78
CA ALA A 138 -1.58 -17.93 -24.37
C ALA A 138 -2.49 -19.05 -23.85
N PHE A 139 -3.78 -18.98 -24.14
CA PHE A 139 -4.72 -20.03 -23.75
C PHE A 139 -4.50 -21.34 -24.52
N GLU A 140 -4.10 -21.29 -25.79
CA GLU A 140 -3.80 -22.49 -26.55
C GLU A 140 -2.57 -23.21 -25.98
N LYS A 141 -1.53 -22.46 -25.59
CA LYS A 141 -0.39 -23.02 -24.85
C LYS A 141 -0.82 -23.61 -23.52
N ALA A 142 -1.72 -22.96 -22.79
CA ALA A 142 -2.19 -23.41 -21.48
C ALA A 142 -2.94 -24.75 -21.53
N LYS A 143 -3.68 -25.04 -22.61
CA LYS A 143 -4.45 -26.30 -22.76
C LYS A 143 -3.61 -27.58 -22.64
N GLY A 144 -2.32 -27.51 -22.97
CA GLY A 144 -1.40 -28.66 -22.86
C GLY A 144 -0.97 -28.98 -21.44
N TYR A 145 -1.38 -28.19 -20.44
CA TYR A 145 -0.93 -28.31 -19.06
C TYR A 145 -2.10 -28.29 -18.08
N ASP A 146 -1.95 -29.03 -16.98
CA ASP A 146 -2.91 -29.04 -15.86
C ASP A 146 -2.10 -29.16 -14.55
N PRO A 147 -1.80 -28.04 -13.85
CA PRO A 147 -2.29 -26.68 -14.08
C PRO A 147 -1.37 -25.77 -14.91
N ALA A 148 -1.94 -24.65 -15.40
CA ALA A 148 -1.21 -23.56 -16.06
C ALA A 148 -1.49 -22.20 -15.39
N VAL A 149 -0.51 -21.29 -15.45
CA VAL A 149 -0.66 -19.89 -15.02
C VAL A 149 -0.39 -18.97 -16.19
N ILE A 150 -1.34 -18.10 -16.52
CA ILE A 150 -1.16 -17.04 -17.52
C ILE A 150 -1.00 -15.70 -16.80
N PHE A 151 0.13 -15.05 -16.96
CA PHE A 151 0.38 -13.71 -16.45
C PHE A 151 0.21 -12.66 -17.55
N LEU A 152 -0.70 -11.70 -17.32
CA LEU A 152 -1.03 -10.58 -18.19
C LEU A 152 -0.57 -9.27 -17.55
N PRO A 153 0.71 -8.86 -17.76
CA PRO A 153 1.21 -7.62 -17.20
C PRO A 153 0.58 -6.42 -17.92
N ASP A 154 0.31 -5.36 -17.17
CA ASP A 154 -0.35 -4.15 -17.66
C ASP A 154 -1.68 -4.46 -18.34
N PHE A 155 -2.59 -5.06 -17.57
CA PHE A 155 -3.88 -5.58 -17.99
C PHE A 155 -4.74 -4.51 -18.71
N GLY A 156 -4.50 -3.23 -18.45
CA GLY A 156 -5.11 -2.12 -19.21
C GLY A 156 -4.86 -2.21 -20.72
N TYR A 157 -3.75 -2.83 -21.16
CA TYR A 157 -3.48 -3.09 -22.58
C TYR A 157 -4.41 -4.17 -23.18
N TYR A 158 -4.97 -5.04 -22.33
CA TYR A 158 -5.89 -6.12 -22.71
C TYR A 158 -7.37 -5.73 -22.49
N ALA A 159 -7.61 -4.54 -21.94
CA ALA A 159 -8.91 -4.06 -21.47
C ALA A 159 -9.89 -3.58 -22.57
N GLY A 160 -9.65 -3.94 -23.85
CA GLY A 160 -10.61 -3.64 -24.91
C GLY A 160 -11.84 -4.55 -24.82
N TYR A 161 -13.04 -4.01 -25.06
CA TYR A 161 -14.32 -4.75 -24.93
C TYR A 161 -14.30 -6.17 -25.54
N ARG A 162 -13.90 -6.28 -26.82
CA ARG A 162 -13.82 -7.58 -27.53
C ARG A 162 -12.77 -8.53 -26.94
N THR A 163 -11.67 -7.98 -26.43
CA THR A 163 -10.60 -8.75 -25.79
C THR A 163 -11.05 -9.29 -24.44
N LEU A 164 -11.82 -8.52 -23.68
CA LEU A 164 -12.37 -8.95 -22.39
C LEU A 164 -13.43 -10.03 -22.56
N GLU A 165 -14.28 -9.91 -23.59
CA GLU A 165 -15.24 -10.95 -23.93
C GLU A 165 -14.53 -12.25 -24.30
N LEU A 166 -13.48 -12.17 -25.11
CA LEU A 166 -12.63 -13.32 -25.41
C LEU A 166 -11.96 -13.88 -24.15
N LEU A 167 -11.42 -13.02 -23.28
CA LEU A 167 -10.78 -13.45 -22.03
C LEU A 167 -11.78 -14.24 -21.18
N ALA A 168 -12.97 -13.69 -20.94
CA ALA A 168 -14.03 -14.33 -20.18
C ALA A 168 -14.41 -15.69 -20.79
N GLN A 169 -14.58 -15.74 -22.12
CA GLN A 169 -14.86 -16.97 -22.84
C GLN A 169 -13.74 -18.02 -22.65
N LYS A 170 -12.48 -17.62 -22.79
CA LYS A 170 -11.32 -18.53 -22.66
C LYS A 170 -11.10 -18.99 -21.22
N MET A 171 -11.34 -18.12 -20.24
CA MET A 171 -11.31 -18.47 -18.82
C MET A 171 -12.42 -19.46 -18.47
N ALA A 172 -13.62 -19.30 -19.04
CA ALA A 172 -14.69 -20.27 -18.89
C ALA A 172 -14.37 -21.63 -19.57
N GLN A 173 -13.75 -21.61 -20.75
CA GLN A 173 -13.34 -22.85 -21.45
C GLN A 173 -12.23 -23.63 -20.74
N THR A 174 -11.32 -22.92 -20.08
CA THR A 174 -10.20 -23.51 -19.34
C THR A 174 -10.41 -23.47 -17.83
N GLN A 175 -11.66 -23.28 -17.42
CA GLN A 175 -12.05 -23.15 -16.03
C GLN A 175 -11.47 -24.34 -15.26
N ARG A 176 -10.83 -24.05 -14.12
CA ARG A 176 -10.21 -25.07 -13.24
C ARG A 176 -8.91 -25.69 -13.78
N LYS A 177 -8.38 -25.32 -14.94
CA LYS A 177 -7.04 -25.75 -15.38
C LYS A 177 -6.05 -24.61 -15.48
N THR A 178 -6.57 -23.43 -15.80
CA THR A 178 -5.78 -22.23 -15.97
C THR A 178 -6.11 -21.20 -14.90
N LEU A 179 -5.09 -20.67 -14.24
CA LEU A 179 -5.19 -19.49 -13.38
C LEU A 179 -4.68 -18.26 -14.14
N VAL A 180 -5.49 -17.21 -14.21
CA VAL A 180 -5.09 -15.95 -14.86
C VAL A 180 -4.65 -14.93 -13.81
N ILE A 181 -3.45 -14.38 -13.94
CA ILE A 181 -2.96 -13.30 -13.09
C ILE A 181 -2.80 -12.05 -13.95
N GLY A 182 -3.54 -10.98 -13.65
CA GLY A 182 -3.38 -9.68 -14.30
C GLY A 182 -2.63 -8.69 -13.42
N SER A 183 -1.94 -7.71 -14.00
CA SER A 183 -1.40 -6.57 -13.25
C SER A 183 -1.96 -5.23 -13.70
N VAL A 184 -2.30 -4.34 -12.78
CA VAL A 184 -2.76 -2.98 -13.10
C VAL A 184 -2.14 -1.95 -12.18
N LYS A 185 -2.11 -0.68 -12.61
CA LYS A 185 -1.64 0.40 -11.74
C LYS A 185 -2.68 0.80 -10.70
N ASP A 186 -3.94 0.84 -11.12
CA ASP A 186 -5.06 1.37 -10.36
C ASP A 186 -6.23 0.36 -10.39
N LYS A 187 -6.77 0.08 -9.20
CA LYS A 187 -7.89 -0.82 -8.98
C LYS A 187 -9.17 -0.28 -9.62
N SER A 188 -9.48 1.00 -9.42
CA SER A 188 -10.79 1.58 -9.74
C SER A 188 -11.11 1.49 -11.23
N LYS A 189 -10.15 1.86 -12.09
CA LYS A 189 -10.30 1.74 -13.54
C LYS A 189 -10.49 0.29 -14.00
N THR A 190 -9.93 -0.65 -13.26
CA THR A 190 -9.94 -2.07 -13.65
C THR A 190 -11.22 -2.75 -13.19
N GLU A 191 -11.74 -2.41 -12.02
CA GLU A 191 -13.04 -2.91 -11.54
C GLU A 191 -14.19 -2.47 -12.45
N GLU A 192 -14.18 -1.21 -12.89
CA GLU A 192 -15.16 -0.69 -13.86
C GLU A 192 -15.13 -1.47 -15.18
N ILE A 193 -13.96 -1.92 -15.61
CA ILE A 193 -13.79 -2.66 -16.86
C ILE A 193 -14.13 -4.15 -16.69
N LEU A 194 -13.79 -4.73 -15.54
CA LEU A 194 -13.92 -6.15 -15.25
C LEU A 194 -15.20 -6.52 -14.51
N TRP A 195 -16.16 -5.60 -14.33
CA TRP A 195 -17.39 -5.83 -13.57
C TRP A 195 -18.12 -7.13 -13.93
N ARG A 196 -18.12 -7.52 -15.22
CA ARG A 196 -18.73 -8.78 -15.70
C ARG A 196 -18.01 -10.05 -15.25
N THR A 197 -16.70 -9.95 -15.01
CA THR A 197 -15.82 -11.06 -14.59
C THR A 197 -15.42 -10.96 -13.11
N HIS A 198 -15.88 -9.92 -12.42
CA HIS A 198 -15.40 -9.53 -11.10
C HIS A 198 -15.67 -10.59 -10.03
N THR A 199 -16.75 -11.36 -10.16
CA THR A 199 -17.10 -12.42 -9.20
C THR A 199 -16.07 -13.55 -9.15
N LEU A 200 -15.29 -13.73 -10.21
CA LEU A 200 -14.37 -14.86 -10.39
C LEU A 200 -12.89 -14.47 -10.20
N LEU A 201 -12.62 -13.17 -10.05
CA LEU A 201 -11.27 -12.61 -9.89
C LEU A 201 -11.06 -12.07 -8.48
N LYS A 202 -9.93 -12.39 -7.86
CA LYS A 202 -9.52 -11.79 -6.59
C LYS A 202 -8.67 -10.56 -6.84
N PHE A 203 -8.87 -9.50 -6.07
CA PHE A 203 -8.07 -8.27 -6.19
C PHE A 203 -7.12 -8.16 -5.01
N LEU A 204 -5.86 -7.83 -5.29
CA LEU A 204 -4.83 -7.70 -4.26
C LEU A 204 -3.91 -6.51 -4.55
N GLN A 205 -3.78 -5.63 -3.58
CA GLN A 205 -2.80 -4.54 -3.62
C GLN A 205 -1.40 -5.10 -3.39
N ILE A 206 -0.47 -4.75 -4.28
CA ILE A 206 0.95 -4.95 -4.09
C ILE A 206 1.58 -3.59 -3.76
N PRO A 207 1.82 -3.30 -2.47
CA PRO A 207 2.43 -2.05 -2.07
C PRO A 207 3.87 -1.94 -2.58
N ASN A 208 4.31 -0.71 -2.79
CA ASN A 208 5.69 -0.40 -3.13
C ASN A 208 6.50 -0.25 -1.83
N PHE A 209 6.74 -1.36 -1.14
CA PHE A 209 7.60 -1.36 0.04
C PHE A 209 9.03 -1.04 -0.37
N LEU A 210 9.61 -0.03 0.30
CA LEU A 210 11.00 0.33 0.10
C LEU A 210 11.91 -0.66 0.85
N THR A 211 13.03 -1.03 0.24
CA THR A 211 14.12 -1.74 0.92
C THR A 211 14.79 -0.82 1.96
N THR A 212 15.51 -1.36 2.95
CA THR A 212 16.27 -0.53 3.91
C THR A 212 17.16 0.51 3.22
N GLN A 213 17.86 0.11 2.16
CA GLN A 213 18.70 1.01 1.37
C GLN A 213 17.88 2.10 0.66
N ALA A 214 16.76 1.75 0.03
CA ALA A 214 15.91 2.74 -0.62
C ALA A 214 15.25 3.69 0.40
N ARG A 215 14.93 3.22 1.61
CA ARG A 215 14.44 4.06 2.71
C ARG A 215 15.50 5.08 3.15
N LEU A 216 16.75 4.62 3.28
CA LEU A 216 17.88 5.49 3.58
C LEU A 216 18.06 6.58 2.53
N GLU A 217 18.00 6.23 1.25
CA GLU A 217 18.11 7.18 0.15
C GLU A 217 16.99 8.24 0.20
N VAL A 218 15.76 7.81 0.48
CA VAL A 218 14.63 8.73 0.67
C VAL A 218 14.87 9.63 1.89
N LEU A 219 15.22 9.08 3.04
CA LEU A 219 15.47 9.86 4.25
C LEU A 219 16.63 10.85 4.06
N HIS A 220 17.71 10.46 3.39
CA HIS A 220 18.81 11.35 3.02
C HIS A 220 18.33 12.48 2.10
N ALA A 221 17.57 12.15 1.05
CA ALA A 221 17.04 13.16 0.14
C ALA A 221 16.18 14.19 0.88
N PHE A 222 15.33 13.75 1.81
CA PHE A 222 14.43 14.62 2.58
C PHE A 222 15.11 15.44 3.68
N THR A 223 16.20 14.93 4.24
CA THR A 223 16.94 15.60 5.32
C THR A 223 18.09 16.48 4.81
N SER A 224 18.50 16.30 3.55
CA SER A 224 19.63 17.04 2.94
C SER A 224 19.51 18.57 3.00
N LYS A 225 18.29 19.11 3.08
CA LYS A 225 18.03 20.56 3.17
C LYS A 225 17.90 21.08 4.61
N TRP A 226 18.04 20.22 5.63
CA TRP A 226 17.87 20.64 7.02
C TRP A 226 19.09 21.44 7.48
N GLY A 227 18.88 22.50 8.25
CA GLY A 227 19.97 23.30 8.82
C GLY A 227 20.86 22.53 9.80
N TYR A 228 20.34 21.45 10.40
CA TYR A 228 21.10 20.45 11.13
C TYR A 228 20.81 19.08 10.52
N LEU A 229 21.83 18.46 9.95
CA LEU A 229 21.72 17.15 9.31
C LEU A 229 21.74 16.06 10.38
N PRO A 230 20.78 15.12 10.36
CA PRO A 230 20.86 13.93 11.19
C PRO A 230 22.09 13.11 10.82
N ASP A 231 22.69 12.43 11.81
CA ASP A 231 23.84 11.57 11.55
C ASP A 231 23.42 10.32 10.77
N ALA A 232 24.37 9.71 10.06
CA ALA A 232 24.09 8.54 9.22
C ALA A 232 23.49 7.37 10.02
N ASP A 233 23.92 7.20 11.27
CA ASP A 233 23.42 6.15 12.15
C ASP A 233 22.00 6.44 12.66
N ASP A 234 21.63 7.71 12.84
CA ASP A 234 20.25 8.10 13.15
C ASP A 234 19.33 7.79 11.97
N LEU A 235 19.76 8.11 10.75
CA LEU A 235 18.99 7.80 9.54
C LEU A 235 18.84 6.29 9.33
N ARG A 236 19.88 5.50 9.61
CA ARG A 236 19.81 4.03 9.62
C ARG A 236 18.85 3.51 10.65
N PHE A 237 18.93 4.01 11.89
CA PHE A 237 17.99 3.65 12.94
C PHE A 237 16.55 3.94 12.54
N VAL A 238 16.28 5.11 11.95
CA VAL A 238 14.92 5.45 11.46
C VAL A 238 14.50 4.57 10.27
N ALA A 239 15.40 4.29 9.34
CA ALA A 239 15.12 3.39 8.21
C ALA A 239 14.74 1.97 8.69
N ASP A 240 15.45 1.46 9.70
CA ASP A 240 15.20 0.16 10.31
C ASP A 240 13.91 0.15 11.14
N MET A 241 13.67 1.20 11.94
CA MET A 241 12.47 1.33 12.77
C MET A 241 11.19 1.58 11.97
N THR A 242 11.32 2.05 10.73
CA THR A 242 10.18 2.25 9.82
C THR A 242 9.91 1.02 8.96
N LEU A 243 10.74 -0.03 9.03
CA LEU A 243 10.41 -1.32 8.43
C LEU A 243 9.03 -1.74 8.97
N PRO A 244 8.08 -2.10 8.09
CA PRO A 244 6.75 -2.50 8.54
C PRO A 244 6.92 -3.67 9.51
N PRO A 245 6.51 -3.54 10.78
CA PRO A 245 6.42 -4.69 11.65
C PRO A 245 5.34 -5.58 11.03
N PHE A 246 5.73 -6.80 10.63
CA PHE A 246 4.86 -7.89 10.22
C PHE A 246 3.47 -7.48 9.68
N GLY A 247 3.43 -6.99 8.43
CA GLY A 247 2.21 -6.97 7.62
C GLY A 247 1.40 -5.67 7.56
N GLU A 248 1.87 -4.55 8.10
CA GLU A 248 1.19 -3.25 7.98
C GLU A 248 1.64 -2.38 6.79
N GLU A 249 0.75 -1.48 6.35
CA GLU A 249 0.86 -0.52 5.23
C GLU A 249 1.98 0.52 5.35
N ARG A 250 2.90 0.38 6.32
CA ARG A 250 3.93 1.37 6.65
C ARG A 250 5.22 1.15 5.89
N GLY A 251 5.93 2.24 5.62
CA GLY A 251 7.25 2.21 5.01
C GLY A 251 7.23 2.36 3.49
N THR A 252 6.18 2.98 2.98
CA THR A 252 6.21 3.63 1.68
C THR A 252 7.07 4.89 1.74
N GLU A 253 7.41 5.44 0.57
CA GLU A 253 8.11 6.73 0.48
C GLU A 253 7.34 7.84 1.22
N GLU A 254 6.01 7.84 1.11
CA GLU A 254 5.14 8.87 1.69
C GLU A 254 5.11 8.82 3.23
N ASP A 255 5.19 7.61 3.80
CA ASP A 255 5.33 7.44 5.25
C ASP A 255 6.66 8.02 5.74
N LEU A 256 7.76 7.75 5.03
CA LEU A 256 9.08 8.28 5.39
C LEU A 256 9.11 9.81 5.30
N LYS A 257 8.49 10.40 4.27
CA LYS A 257 8.31 11.85 4.16
C LYS A 257 7.58 12.41 5.36
N THR A 258 6.51 11.73 5.79
CA THR A 258 5.68 12.14 6.91
C THR A 258 6.46 12.11 8.22
N VAL A 259 7.24 11.03 8.45
CA VAL A 259 8.13 10.88 9.61
C VAL A 259 9.19 11.97 9.62
N ALA A 260 9.86 12.23 8.50
CA ALA A 260 10.87 13.27 8.37
C ALA A 260 10.28 14.67 8.65
N LYS A 261 9.13 15.00 8.03
CA LYS A 261 8.41 16.27 8.27
C LYS A 261 8.03 16.44 9.75
N PHE A 262 7.55 15.38 10.40
CA PHE A 262 7.20 15.42 11.82
C PHE A 262 8.43 15.66 12.71
N ALA A 263 9.52 14.95 12.46
CA ALA A 263 10.78 15.11 13.19
C ALA A 263 11.33 16.54 13.06
N TYR A 264 11.37 17.09 11.84
CA TYR A 264 11.77 18.47 11.58
C TYR A 264 10.91 19.48 12.35
N ARG A 265 9.58 19.37 12.25
CA ARG A 265 8.63 20.25 12.96
C ARG A 265 8.85 20.21 14.47
N ARG A 266 9.15 19.04 15.03
CA ARG A 266 9.40 18.88 16.46
C ARG A 266 10.73 19.52 16.88
N ALA A 267 11.79 19.35 16.09
CA ALA A 267 13.09 19.97 16.34
C ALA A 267 12.99 21.51 16.31
N VAL A 268 12.36 22.08 15.28
CA VAL A 268 12.16 23.54 15.15
C VAL A 268 11.36 24.11 16.34
N ARG A 269 10.31 23.41 16.79
CA ARG A 269 9.54 23.82 17.98
C ARG A 269 10.36 23.76 19.27
N GLY A 270 11.24 22.76 19.40
CA GLY A 270 12.17 22.65 20.52
C GLY A 270 13.12 23.86 20.57
N CYS A 271 13.74 24.21 19.44
CA CYS A 271 14.64 25.35 19.34
C CYS A 271 13.95 26.70 19.66
N LYS A 272 12.70 26.89 19.22
CA LYS A 272 11.92 28.09 19.56
C LYS A 272 11.67 28.20 21.07
N ARG A 273 11.25 27.12 21.73
CA ARG A 273 11.03 27.12 23.19
C ARG A 273 12.29 27.43 23.98
N VAL A 274 13.45 26.90 23.56
CA VAL A 274 14.73 27.21 24.20
C VAL A 274 15.06 28.70 24.04
N ARG A 275 14.89 29.27 22.83
CA ARG A 275 15.05 30.72 22.60
C ARG A 275 14.11 31.55 23.46
N ASP A 276 12.84 31.19 23.54
CA ASP A 276 11.83 31.95 24.28
C ASP A 276 12.02 31.84 25.80
N SER A 277 12.62 30.74 26.28
CA SER A 277 13.00 30.54 27.69
C SER A 277 14.28 31.26 28.09
N VAL A 278 15.10 31.69 27.13
CA VAL A 278 16.28 32.54 27.35
C VAL A 278 15.86 33.99 27.14
N THR A 279 14.99 34.48 28.02
CA THR A 279 14.89 35.92 28.26
C THR A 279 16.12 36.32 29.08
N PRO A 280 16.86 37.38 28.73
CA PRO A 280 17.99 37.83 29.52
C PRO A 280 17.47 38.38 30.85
N THR A 281 17.40 37.53 31.88
CA THR A 281 17.19 38.01 33.24
C THR A 281 18.45 38.75 33.63
N SER A 282 18.32 40.06 33.74
CA SER A 282 19.33 40.94 34.33
C SER A 282 19.85 40.33 35.63
N LEU A 283 21.18 40.28 35.74
CA LEU A 283 21.92 40.00 36.96
C LEU A 283 21.43 40.90 38.10
N THR A 284 20.61 40.35 38.99
CA THR A 284 20.58 40.74 40.40
C THR A 284 20.38 39.48 41.23
N GLY A 285 21.40 39.16 42.03
CA GLY A 285 21.44 37.94 42.80
C GLY A 285 20.41 37.91 43.91
N HIS A 286 19.83 36.73 44.13
CA HIS A 286 19.38 36.28 45.44
C HIS A 286 19.46 34.76 45.51
N GLY A 287 19.69 34.29 46.74
CA GLY A 287 20.30 33.01 47.06
C GLY A 287 19.45 31.79 46.72
N TYR A 288 20.15 30.72 46.41
CA TYR A 288 19.60 29.38 46.29
C TYR A 288 19.24 28.82 47.67
N THR A 289 18.02 28.32 47.82
CA THR A 289 17.69 27.26 48.76
C THR A 289 17.05 26.12 47.99
N LEU A 290 17.71 24.96 48.03
CA LEU A 290 17.25 23.68 47.49
C LEU A 290 16.18 23.11 48.44
N ASP A 291 15.02 22.76 47.89
CA ASP A 291 13.99 22.02 48.61
C ASP A 291 13.89 20.60 48.00
N PRO A 292 14.19 19.53 48.75
CA PRO A 292 14.09 18.16 48.26
C PRO A 292 12.80 17.51 48.79
N ASN A 293 11.80 17.32 47.94
CA ASN A 293 10.95 16.10 47.87
C ASN A 293 9.70 16.31 47.00
N PRO A 294 9.36 15.38 46.09
CA PRO A 294 8.07 15.36 45.41
C PRO A 294 7.05 14.48 46.17
N PRO A 295 5.75 14.86 46.26
CA PRO A 295 4.73 13.92 46.71
C PRO A 295 4.25 13.07 45.54
N SER A 296 4.44 11.77 45.70
CA SER A 296 3.70 10.72 44.99
C SER A 296 2.23 10.76 45.38
N ASN A 297 1.30 10.78 44.43
CA ASN A 297 0.02 10.09 44.61
C ASN A 297 -0.64 9.68 43.29
N SER A 298 -0.89 8.38 43.23
CA SER A 298 -1.55 7.63 42.16
C SER A 298 -3.05 7.47 42.43
N ARG A 299 -3.80 7.16 41.36
CA ARG A 299 -5.17 6.62 41.30
C ARG A 299 -6.29 7.64 41.44
N THR A 300 -6.89 8.02 40.30
CA THR A 300 -8.33 7.90 39.93
C THR A 300 -8.56 8.68 38.62
N ILE A 301 -8.10 8.17 37.47
CA ILE A 301 -8.25 8.86 36.14
C ILE A 301 -8.60 7.85 35.03
N GLY A 302 -9.39 6.81 35.35
CA GLY A 302 -9.82 5.82 34.35
C GLY A 302 -11.08 6.26 33.60
N ASN A 303 -12.12 6.63 34.34
CA ASN A 303 -13.47 6.67 33.77
C ASN A 303 -13.96 8.07 33.36
N PHE A 304 -13.31 9.15 33.82
CA PHE A 304 -13.64 10.53 33.39
C PHE A 304 -12.97 10.90 32.06
N ALA A 305 -11.81 10.33 31.76
CA ALA A 305 -11.05 10.64 30.54
C ALA A 305 -11.71 10.13 29.26
N GLN A 306 -12.47 9.03 29.35
CA GLN A 306 -13.09 8.39 28.19
C GLN A 306 -14.35 9.14 27.73
N ALA A 307 -15.24 9.50 28.66
CA ALA A 307 -16.41 10.33 28.36
C ALA A 307 -16.00 11.72 27.80
N THR A 308 -14.96 12.33 28.35
CA THR A 308 -14.45 13.64 27.87
C THR A 308 -13.81 13.55 26.48
N LYS A 309 -13.28 12.38 26.08
CA LYS A 309 -12.66 12.16 24.77
C LYS A 309 -13.71 12.01 23.67
N GLU A 310 -14.78 11.29 23.94
CA GLU A 310 -15.89 11.08 22.99
C GLU A 310 -16.66 12.39 22.72
N THR A 311 -16.97 13.17 23.75
CA THR A 311 -17.62 14.47 23.58
C THR A 311 -16.75 15.46 22.80
N ARG A 312 -15.43 15.43 22.99
CA ARG A 312 -14.48 16.27 22.23
C ARG A 312 -14.34 15.82 20.77
N MET A 313 -14.41 14.52 20.48
CA MET A 313 -14.39 14.03 19.09
C MET A 313 -15.66 14.40 18.33
N LEU A 314 -16.83 14.23 18.95
CA LEU A 314 -18.12 14.62 18.37
C LEU A 314 -18.21 16.13 18.13
N GLN A 315 -17.76 16.95 19.09
CA GLN A 315 -17.69 18.40 18.91
C GLN A 315 -16.75 18.80 17.77
N ARG A 316 -15.62 18.10 17.62
CA ARG A 316 -14.66 18.35 16.53
C ARG A 316 -15.25 18.00 15.16
N GLU A 317 -15.91 16.86 15.03
CA GLU A 317 -16.49 16.41 13.75
C GLU A 317 -17.67 17.30 13.29
N ILE A 318 -18.51 17.75 14.22
CA ILE A 318 -19.62 18.68 13.93
C ILE A 318 -19.08 20.04 13.47
N ILE A 319 -17.99 20.53 14.07
CA ILE A 319 -17.36 21.80 13.71
C ILE A 319 -16.64 21.69 12.36
N GLU A 320 -15.88 20.62 12.10
CA GLU A 320 -15.22 20.38 10.81
C GLU A 320 -16.23 20.34 9.66
N LYS A 321 -17.35 19.63 9.82
CA LYS A 321 -18.44 19.60 8.82
C LYS A 321 -19.10 20.98 8.61
N LYS A 322 -19.31 21.76 9.66
CA LYS A 322 -19.96 23.07 9.57
C LYS A 322 -19.05 24.12 8.90
N ILE A 323 -17.77 24.13 9.25
CA ILE A 323 -16.76 25.01 8.64
C ILE A 323 -16.60 24.68 7.14
N CYS A 324 -16.49 23.40 6.77
CA CYS A 324 -16.32 23.01 5.37
C CYS A 324 -17.54 23.36 4.49
N ASN A 325 -18.76 23.31 5.03
CA ASN A 325 -19.98 23.60 4.26
C ASN A 325 -20.24 25.10 4.08
N GLU A 326 -19.85 25.95 5.03
CA GLU A 326 -20.06 27.42 4.94
C GLU A 326 -18.93 28.13 4.16
N MET A 327 -17.82 27.44 3.88
CA MET A 327 -16.62 28.02 3.26
C MET A 327 -16.44 27.62 1.79
N VAL A 328 -17.41 27.96 0.94
CA VAL A 328 -17.16 28.03 -0.52
C VAL A 328 -16.49 29.38 -0.80
N VAL A 329 -15.20 29.36 -1.16
CA VAL A 329 -14.41 30.58 -1.41
C VAL A 329 -13.60 30.39 -2.69
N THR A 330 -13.62 31.40 -3.56
CA THR A 330 -12.92 31.38 -4.87
C THR A 330 -11.52 32.02 -4.81
N ASN A 331 -11.18 32.72 -3.73
CA ASN A 331 -9.87 33.36 -3.54
C ASN A 331 -9.32 33.06 -2.12
N PRO A 332 -8.08 32.55 -1.99
CA PRO A 332 -7.42 32.29 -0.70
C PRO A 332 -7.41 33.45 0.29
N GLU A 333 -7.27 34.69 -0.19
CA GLU A 333 -7.22 35.87 0.68
C GLU A 333 -8.54 36.09 1.43
N GLN A 334 -9.66 35.67 0.84
CA GLN A 334 -11.00 35.78 1.44
C GLN A 334 -11.28 34.69 2.48
N VAL A 335 -10.47 33.63 2.51
CA VAL A 335 -10.65 32.50 3.44
C VAL A 335 -10.39 32.95 4.88
N LEU A 336 -9.33 33.74 5.09
CA LEU A 336 -8.96 34.29 6.39
C LEU A 336 -10.01 35.26 6.95
N ASP A 337 -10.57 36.13 6.10
CA ASP A 337 -11.61 37.08 6.51
C ASP A 337 -12.94 36.37 6.82
N LYS A 338 -13.29 35.32 6.07
CA LYS A 338 -14.44 34.47 6.40
C LYS A 338 -14.26 33.70 7.71
N ILE A 339 -13.06 33.18 8.01
CA ILE A 339 -12.76 32.52 9.29
C ILE A 339 -12.92 33.50 10.45
N LYS A 340 -12.37 34.71 10.31
CA LYS A 340 -12.50 35.77 11.32
C LYS A 340 -13.97 36.14 11.52
N SER A 341 -14.71 36.36 10.44
CA SER A 341 -16.14 36.67 10.48
C SER A 341 -16.95 35.55 11.16
N PHE A 342 -16.72 34.28 10.81
CA PHE A 342 -17.38 33.14 11.43
C PHE A 342 -17.10 33.07 12.94
N CYS A 343 -15.85 33.27 13.36
CA CYS A 343 -15.49 33.27 14.77
C CYS A 343 -16.18 34.39 15.54
N THR A 344 -16.24 35.60 14.96
CA THR A 344 -16.92 36.77 15.54
C THR A 344 -18.42 36.54 15.68
N HIS A 345 -19.10 36.04 14.65
CA HIS A 345 -20.54 35.78 14.70
C HIS A 345 -20.90 34.61 15.61
N GLY A 346 -20.01 33.62 15.75
CA GLY A 346 -20.20 32.44 16.59
C GLY A 346 -19.84 32.63 18.06
N ASN A 347 -19.38 33.82 18.49
CA ASN A 347 -18.77 34.03 19.83
C ASN A 347 -17.66 33.01 20.13
N ILE A 348 -16.88 32.64 19.12
CA ILE A 348 -15.76 31.71 19.24
C ILE A 348 -14.48 32.54 19.40
N ASN A 349 -13.78 32.33 20.51
CA ASN A 349 -12.50 33.00 20.73
C ASN A 349 -11.42 32.40 19.83
N LEU A 350 -11.09 33.10 18.75
CA LEU A 350 -10.01 32.74 17.85
C LEU A 350 -8.66 33.00 18.55
N LEU A 351 -7.91 31.94 18.84
CA LEU A 351 -6.63 32.05 19.55
C LEU A 351 -5.46 32.28 18.59
N GLU A 352 -5.49 31.63 17.43
CA GLU A 352 -4.37 31.65 16.49
C GLU A 352 -4.84 31.21 15.10
N VAL A 353 -4.40 31.90 14.05
CA VAL A 353 -4.49 31.43 12.66
C VAL A 353 -3.09 31.41 12.11
N ARG A 354 -2.69 30.27 11.53
CA ARG A 354 -1.43 30.14 10.80
C ARG A 354 -1.73 29.70 9.37
N ASP A 355 -1.21 30.44 8.43
CA ASP A 355 -1.08 30.09 7.03
C ASP A 355 0.31 29.51 6.80
N GLU A 356 0.38 28.22 6.42
CA GLU A 356 1.63 27.65 5.92
C GLU A 356 1.51 27.59 4.40
N TRP A 357 2.16 28.53 3.72
CA TRP A 357 2.30 28.50 2.26
C TRP A 357 3.31 27.41 1.89
N CYS A 358 2.84 26.39 1.18
CA CYS A 358 3.69 25.32 0.67
C CYS A 358 4.06 25.68 -0.77
N GLU A 359 5.32 26.02 -1.03
CA GLU A 359 5.77 26.49 -2.37
C GLU A 359 5.59 25.44 -3.49
N ASP A 360 5.35 24.17 -3.14
CA ASP A 360 5.29 23.06 -4.08
C ASP A 360 3.86 22.53 -4.36
N GLU A 361 2.80 23.04 -3.72
CA GLU A 361 1.41 22.61 -3.99
C GLU A 361 0.45 23.78 -4.12
N LYS A 362 -0.51 23.69 -5.06
CA LYS A 362 -1.60 24.67 -5.27
C LYS A 362 -2.61 24.75 -4.10
N ASN A 363 -2.29 24.18 -2.96
CA ASN A 363 -3.14 24.09 -1.78
C ASN A 363 -2.53 24.89 -0.64
N ILE A 364 -3.37 25.65 0.05
CA ILE A 364 -2.97 26.42 1.23
C ILE A 364 -3.54 25.70 2.45
N ASP A 365 -2.64 25.21 3.32
CA ASP A 365 -3.03 24.61 4.58
C ASP A 365 -3.16 25.72 5.64
N ILE A 366 -4.40 25.97 6.08
CA ILE A 366 -4.70 26.93 7.14
C ILE A 366 -4.96 26.16 8.43
N THR A 367 -4.12 26.39 9.44
CA THR A 367 -4.33 25.84 10.78
C THR A 367 -4.99 26.89 11.68
N ILE A 368 -6.17 26.58 12.21
CA ILE A 368 -6.94 27.48 13.07
C ILE A 368 -7.00 26.89 14.48
N LYS A 369 -6.63 27.68 15.49
CA LYS A 369 -6.77 27.34 16.90
C LYS A 369 -7.87 28.21 17.51
N ILE A 370 -8.93 27.57 17.99
CA ILE A 370 -10.06 28.23 18.64
C ILE A 370 -10.21 27.78 20.09
N ARG A 371 -10.68 28.68 20.96
CA ARG A 371 -11.12 28.38 22.32
C ARG A 371 -12.64 28.36 22.33
N LEU A 372 -13.21 27.19 22.54
CA LEU A 372 -14.65 27.04 22.66
C LEU A 372 -15.11 27.62 24.00
N PRO A 373 -16.21 28.38 24.03
CA PRO A 373 -16.83 28.76 25.29
C PRO A 373 -17.33 27.49 25.98
N MET A 374 -16.88 27.25 27.22
CA MET A 374 -17.48 26.20 28.04
C MET A 374 -18.89 26.67 28.42
N LYS A 375 -19.92 26.13 27.76
CA LYS A 375 -21.27 26.16 28.34
C LYS A 375 -21.17 25.52 29.72
N LYS A 376 -21.67 26.20 30.76
CA LYS A 376 -21.90 25.57 32.06
C LYS A 376 -22.86 24.41 31.82
N ILE A 377 -22.33 23.20 31.83
CA ILE A 377 -23.12 21.97 31.92
C ILE A 377 -23.55 21.89 33.38
N ASN A 378 -24.57 22.68 33.73
CA ASN A 378 -25.30 22.63 35.00
C ASN A 378 -26.45 23.62 34.86
N GLU A 379 -27.43 23.27 34.03
CA GLU A 379 -28.82 23.72 34.09
C GLU A 379 -29.57 22.78 33.15
N GLU A 380 -30.56 22.07 33.70
CA GLU A 380 -31.34 20.94 33.14
C GLU A 380 -30.72 19.54 33.32
N ALA A 381 -30.71 19.09 34.57
CA ALA A 381 -31.05 17.73 34.96
C ALA A 381 -32.43 17.74 35.63
#